data_AF-A0A368FMM6-F1
#
_entry.id   AF-A0A368FMM6-F1
#
_cell.length_a   1.000
_cell.length_b   1.000
_cell.length_c   1.000
_cell.angle_alpha   90.00
_cell.angle_beta   90.00
_cell.angle_gamma   90.00
#
_symmetry.space_group_name_H-M   'P 1'
#
loop_
_entity.id
_entity.type
_entity.pdbx_description
1 polymer ?
#
loop_
_entity_poly.entity_id
_entity_poly.type
_entity_poly.pdbx_seq_one_letter_code
_entity_poly.pdbx_strand_id
1 'polypeptide(L)'
;MQGGENCGDKRKALCSSCLRTFQYLEKSDAKKRLVPVTPSSCDKENRETQAKVASESSFTQTDVLALREDPSITKEDLLSDEPSSSYWRGMAEKFENEIDKELENSFNASLELDKSYEELEDSKNRLNVIMEVLDELLNGGEEVVEEVNNSPDKE
;
A
#
# COMPACT_ATOMS: atom_id res chain seq x y z
N MET A 1 -32.32 -5.00 -22.23
CA MET A 1 -30.96 -4.59 -22.63
C MET A 1 -30.11 -4.61 -21.38
N GLN A 2 -29.21 -5.59 -21.31
CA GLN A 2 -28.21 -5.73 -20.26
C GLN A 2 -27.09 -4.72 -20.52
N GLY A 3 -26.69 -3.99 -19.48
CA GLY A 3 -25.45 -3.23 -19.44
C GLY A 3 -24.71 -3.62 -18.17
N GLY A 4 -23.89 -4.66 -18.25
CA GLY A 4 -22.97 -5.04 -17.18
C GLY A 4 -21.71 -4.20 -17.31
N GLU A 5 -21.43 -3.37 -16.31
CA GLU A 5 -20.16 -2.65 -16.21
C GLU A 5 -19.04 -3.63 -15.86
N ASN A 6 -18.11 -3.74 -16.80
CA ASN A 6 -16.94 -4.59 -16.74
C ASN A 6 -15.90 -3.91 -15.84
N CYS A 7 -15.88 -4.24 -14.54
CA CYS A 7 -14.84 -3.80 -13.61
C CYS A 7 -13.60 -4.70 -13.77
N GLY A 8 -12.90 -4.52 -14.90
CA GLY A 8 -11.69 -5.25 -15.24
C GLY A 8 -10.44 -4.51 -14.76
N ASP A 9 -9.77 -5.11 -13.76
CA ASP A 9 -8.32 -5.08 -13.55
C ASP A 9 -7.60 -3.73 -13.72
N LYS A 10 -7.71 -2.86 -12.72
CA LYS A 10 -6.63 -1.91 -12.42
C LYS A 10 -5.64 -2.61 -11.50
N ARG A 11 -4.69 -3.34 -12.10
CA ARG A 11 -3.51 -3.86 -11.39
C ARG A 11 -2.77 -2.67 -10.76
N LYS A 12 -2.94 -2.50 -9.45
CA LYS A 12 -2.22 -1.52 -8.63
C LYS A 12 -0.74 -1.90 -8.70
N ALA A 13 0.06 -1.11 -9.39
CA ALA A 13 1.51 -1.14 -9.22
C ALA A 13 1.81 -0.59 -7.83
N LEU A 14 1.92 -1.49 -6.84
CA LEU A 14 2.36 -1.15 -5.50
C LEU A 14 3.87 -0.88 -5.56
N CYS A 15 4.30 0.27 -5.05
CA CYS A 15 5.72 0.55 -4.80
C CYS A 15 6.34 -0.55 -3.92
N SER A 16 7.64 -0.86 -4.10
CA SER A 16 8.31 -1.94 -3.37
C SER A 16 8.28 -1.77 -1.84
N SER A 17 8.11 -0.53 -1.38
CA SER A 17 7.92 -0.19 0.04
C SER A 17 6.55 -0.67 0.54
N CYS A 18 5.47 -0.39 -0.20
CA CYS A 18 4.10 -0.84 0.15
C CYS A 18 3.94 -2.36 0.13
N LEU A 19 4.61 -3.06 -0.80
CA LEU A 19 4.61 -4.53 -0.86
C LEU A 19 5.19 -5.17 0.41
N ARG A 20 6.22 -4.55 1.00
CA ARG A 20 6.86 -5.06 2.23
C ARG A 20 5.96 -4.96 3.44
N THR A 21 5.20 -3.87 3.56
CA THR A 21 4.25 -3.67 4.67
C THR A 21 3.07 -4.64 4.56
N PHE A 22 2.55 -4.87 3.36
CA PHE A 22 1.44 -5.82 3.12
C PHE A 22 1.82 -7.26 3.48
N GLN A 23 3.05 -7.69 3.12
CA GLN A 23 3.55 -9.03 3.48
C GLN A 23 3.73 -9.23 4.99
N TYR A 24 3.89 -8.15 5.77
CA TYR A 24 4.05 -8.25 7.22
C TYR A 24 2.70 -8.47 7.93
N LEU A 25 1.64 -7.84 7.41
CA LEU A 25 0.26 -8.00 7.90
C LEU A 25 -0.32 -9.40 7.65
N GLU A 26 -0.11 -9.98 6.46
CA GLU A 26 -0.57 -11.35 6.16
C GLU A 26 0.05 -12.41 7.09
N LYS A 27 1.32 -12.20 7.50
CA LYS A 27 2.05 -13.16 8.35
C LYS A 27 1.55 -13.17 9.79
N SER A 28 0.92 -12.10 10.26
CA SER A 28 0.37 -12.01 11.63
C SER A 28 -1.04 -12.60 11.77
N ASP A 29 -1.86 -12.58 10.71
CA ASP A 29 -3.25 -13.06 10.77
C ASP A 29 -3.39 -14.58 10.60
N ALA A 30 -2.43 -15.21 9.89
CA ALA A 30 -2.45 -16.65 9.64
C ALA A 30 -2.23 -17.55 10.89
N LYS A 31 -1.98 -16.96 12.08
CA LYS A 31 -1.61 -17.70 13.30
C LYS A 31 -2.73 -17.89 14.34
N LYS A 32 -3.97 -17.43 14.08
CA LYS A 32 -5.07 -17.50 15.06
C LYS A 32 -6.25 -18.41 14.73
N ARG A 33 -6.14 -19.30 13.74
CA ARG A 33 -7.17 -20.33 13.50
C ARG A 33 -6.54 -21.69 13.33
N LEU A 34 -6.61 -22.53 14.37
CA LEU A 34 -6.60 -24.01 14.29
C LEU A 34 -6.70 -24.60 15.71
N VAL A 35 -7.93 -24.81 16.20
CA VAL A 35 -8.23 -25.94 17.08
C VAL A 35 -9.63 -26.46 16.75
N PRO A 36 -9.77 -27.50 15.92
CA PRO A 36 -10.91 -28.40 16.00
C PRO A 36 -10.73 -29.25 17.26
N VAL A 37 -11.69 -29.17 18.18
CA VAL A 37 -11.79 -30.08 19.33
C VAL A 37 -11.94 -31.49 18.78
N THR A 38 -10.88 -32.30 18.91
CA THR A 38 -10.91 -33.73 18.67
C THR A 38 -11.51 -34.40 19.92
N PRO A 39 -12.57 -35.21 19.81
CA PRO A 39 -13.03 -36.00 20.94
C PRO A 39 -12.01 -37.10 21.25
N SER A 40 -11.62 -37.13 22.51
CA SER A 40 -10.79 -38.14 23.18
C SER A 40 -11.12 -39.55 22.71
N SER A 41 -10.11 -40.29 22.25
CA SER A 41 -10.20 -41.72 21.99
C SER A 41 -10.25 -42.47 23.33
N CYS A 42 -11.45 -42.62 23.89
CA CYS A 42 -11.73 -43.62 24.91
C CYS A 42 -12.79 -44.58 24.35
N ASP A 43 -12.35 -45.81 24.15
CA ASP A 43 -13.09 -47.06 24.11
C ASP A 43 -14.01 -47.41 22.92
N LYS A 44 -13.68 -48.58 22.37
CA LYS A 44 -14.23 -49.28 21.22
C LYS A 44 -15.58 -49.92 21.57
N GLU A 45 -16.72 -49.23 21.45
CA GLU A 45 -18.00 -49.95 21.52
C GLU A 45 -19.21 -49.15 21.01
N ASN A 46 -19.28 -48.78 19.72
CA ASN A 46 -20.61 -48.43 19.16
C ASN A 46 -20.66 -48.36 17.62
N ARG A 47 -20.19 -49.41 16.93
CA ARG A 47 -20.18 -49.42 15.45
C ARG A 47 -21.49 -49.90 14.81
N GLU A 48 -22.51 -50.32 15.56
CA GLU A 48 -23.62 -51.08 14.96
C GLU A 48 -25.03 -50.43 14.95
N THR A 49 -25.19 -49.18 15.38
CA THR A 49 -26.51 -48.53 15.36
C THR A 49 -26.44 -47.13 14.76
N GLN A 50 -26.33 -47.05 13.43
CA GLN A 50 -26.69 -45.84 12.70
C GLN A 50 -27.77 -46.17 11.66
N ALA A 51 -29.02 -45.90 12.03
CA ALA A 51 -30.15 -45.91 11.11
C ALA A 51 -29.96 -44.81 10.07
N LYS A 52 -29.96 -45.17 8.79
CA LYS A 52 -29.80 -44.25 7.66
C LYS A 52 -31.08 -43.43 7.49
N VAL A 53 -31.20 -42.32 8.23
CA VAL A 53 -32.29 -41.36 8.04
C VAL A 53 -31.95 -40.49 6.83
N ALA A 54 -32.77 -40.58 5.78
CA ALA A 54 -32.68 -39.66 4.66
C ALA A 54 -33.07 -38.26 5.15
N SER A 55 -32.09 -37.39 5.33
CA SER A 55 -32.32 -36.00 5.69
C SER A 55 -32.72 -35.25 4.43
N GLU A 56 -34.01 -35.05 4.21
CA GLU A 56 -34.49 -34.06 3.25
C GLU A 56 -34.13 -32.68 3.80
N SER A 57 -33.12 -32.04 3.20
CA SER A 57 -32.70 -30.70 3.61
C SER A 57 -33.71 -29.68 3.08
N SER A 58 -34.60 -29.18 3.93
CA SER A 58 -35.34 -27.96 3.63
C SER A 58 -34.40 -26.77 3.85
N PHE A 59 -34.03 -26.08 2.76
CA PHE A 59 -33.30 -24.82 2.82
C PHE A 59 -34.29 -23.66 2.85
N THR A 60 -34.37 -22.97 3.99
CA THR A 60 -35.09 -21.69 4.10
C THR A 60 -34.07 -20.57 4.19
N GLN A 61 -33.96 -19.76 3.12
CA GLN A 61 -33.17 -18.54 3.14
C GLN A 61 -33.96 -17.45 3.88
N THR A 62 -33.34 -16.88 4.91
CA THR A 62 -33.89 -15.71 5.62
C THR A 62 -33.03 -14.51 5.26
N ASP A 63 -33.57 -13.57 4.50
CA ASP A 63 -32.89 -12.30 4.24
C ASP A 63 -33.03 -11.42 5.48
N VAL A 64 -31.91 -11.18 6.17
CA VAL A 64 -31.83 -10.30 7.34
C VAL A 64 -31.57 -8.88 6.84
N LEU A 65 -32.63 -8.07 6.78
CA LEU A 65 -32.51 -6.64 6.52
C LEU A 65 -32.16 -5.91 7.82
N ALA A 66 -30.91 -5.51 7.99
CA ALA A 66 -30.47 -4.65 9.09
C ALA A 66 -30.86 -3.19 8.83
N LEU A 67 -32.15 -2.86 8.97
CA LEU A 67 -32.71 -1.50 8.84
C LEU A 67 -32.61 -0.69 10.14
N ARG A 68 -31.56 -0.88 10.93
CA ARG A 68 -31.37 -0.10 12.17
C ARG A 68 -30.46 1.08 11.82
N GLU A 69 -31.02 2.28 11.81
CA GLU A 69 -30.22 3.50 11.94
C GLU A 69 -29.37 3.35 13.21
N ASP A 70 -28.06 3.53 13.06
CA ASP A 70 -27.17 3.42 14.20
C ASP A 70 -27.49 4.53 15.20
N PRO A 71 -27.74 4.18 16.47
CA PRO A 71 -28.12 5.16 17.48
C PRO A 71 -26.99 6.20 17.61
N SER A 72 -27.33 7.48 17.58
CA SER A 72 -26.34 8.55 17.68
C SER A 72 -25.60 8.51 19.02
N ILE A 73 -24.32 8.86 19.00
CA ILE A 73 -23.49 8.98 20.21
C ILE A 73 -24.13 10.01 21.15
N THR A 74 -24.43 9.61 22.38
CA THR A 74 -25.09 10.49 23.36
C THR A 74 -24.08 11.07 24.36
N LYS A 75 -24.53 12.00 25.22
CA LYS A 75 -23.66 12.62 26.24
C LYS A 75 -23.23 11.62 27.30
N GLU A 76 -24.06 10.61 27.57
CA GLU A 76 -23.79 9.52 28.49
C GLU A 76 -22.59 8.67 28.01
N ASP A 77 -22.39 8.50 26.70
CA ASP A 77 -21.21 7.81 26.16
C ASP A 77 -19.88 8.51 26.50
N LEU A 78 -19.92 9.82 26.73
CA LEU A 78 -18.73 10.62 27.06
C LEU A 78 -18.43 10.66 28.56
N LEU A 79 -19.39 10.26 29.40
CA LEU A 79 -19.31 10.33 30.86
C LEU A 79 -19.31 8.96 31.54
N SER A 80 -19.60 7.88 30.78
CA SER A 80 -19.61 6.51 31.27
C SER A 80 -18.21 5.92 31.29
N ASP A 81 -17.89 5.13 32.33
CA ASP A 81 -16.67 4.32 32.38
C ASP A 81 -16.67 3.20 31.31
N GLU A 82 -17.85 2.79 30.85
CA GLU A 82 -18.04 1.86 29.75
C GLU A 82 -18.95 2.49 28.67
N PRO A 83 -18.36 3.13 27.64
CA PRO A 83 -19.11 3.76 26.54
C PRO A 83 -19.91 2.75 25.72
N SER A 84 -20.98 3.20 25.06
CA SER A 84 -21.79 2.31 24.23
C SER A 84 -21.04 1.76 23.03
N SER A 85 -21.54 0.65 22.47
CA SER A 85 -21.04 0.10 21.21
C SER A 85 -21.14 1.09 20.04
N SER A 86 -22.07 2.05 20.08
CA SER A 86 -22.19 3.05 19.02
C SER A 86 -21.01 4.03 19.03
N TYR A 87 -20.60 4.46 20.23
CA TYR A 87 -19.40 5.28 20.40
C TYR A 87 -18.16 4.61 19.77
N TRP A 88 -17.91 3.34 20.10
CA TRP A 88 -16.77 2.60 19.56
C TRP A 88 -16.85 2.43 18.05
N ARG A 89 -18.05 2.23 17.49
CA ARG A 89 -18.25 2.14 16.05
C ARG A 89 -17.94 3.46 15.35
N GLY A 90 -18.48 4.57 15.84
CA GLY A 90 -18.21 5.90 15.28
C GLY A 90 -16.72 6.28 15.39
N MET A 91 -16.06 5.89 16.48
CA MET A 91 -14.61 6.07 16.61
C MET A 91 -13.82 5.21 15.62
N ALA A 92 -14.23 3.95 15.40
CA ALA A 92 -13.60 3.09 14.41
C ALA A 92 -13.74 3.65 12.99
N GLU A 93 -14.94 4.07 12.61
CA GLU A 93 -15.21 4.72 11.31
C GLU A 93 -14.40 6.01 11.15
N LYS A 94 -14.30 6.82 12.20
CA LYS A 94 -13.47 8.04 12.19
C LYS A 94 -12.00 7.72 11.95
N PHE A 95 -11.46 6.72 12.63
CA PHE A 95 -10.07 6.31 12.44
C PHE A 95 -9.85 5.68 11.06
N GLU A 96 -10.78 4.90 10.53
CA GLU A 96 -10.72 4.36 9.17
C GLU A 96 -10.61 5.49 8.14
N ASN A 97 -11.49 6.50 8.22
CA ASN A 97 -11.45 7.67 7.35
C ASN A 97 -10.15 8.48 7.49
N GLU A 98 -9.64 8.64 8.71
CA GLU A 98 -8.36 9.32 8.95
C GLU A 98 -7.18 8.54 8.34
N ILE A 99 -7.17 7.22 8.46
CA ILE A 99 -6.15 6.34 7.86
C ILE A 99 -6.20 6.45 6.34
N ASP A 100 -7.39 6.33 5.73
CA ASP A 100 -7.53 6.40 4.28
C ASP A 100 -7.05 7.73 3.71
N LYS A 101 -7.40 8.83 4.38
CA LYS A 101 -6.95 10.17 4.01
C LYS A 101 -5.43 10.31 4.12
N GLU A 102 -4.83 9.78 5.19
CA GLU A 102 -3.38 9.84 5.37
C GLU A 102 -2.64 8.96 4.36
N LEU A 103 -3.20 7.80 3.99
CA LEU A 103 -2.66 6.95 2.93
C LEU A 103 -2.71 7.64 1.57
N GLU A 104 -3.80 8.33 1.25
CA GLU A 104 -3.90 9.13 0.02
C GLU A 104 -2.87 10.27 0.00
N ASN A 105 -2.74 11.02 1.11
CA ASN A 105 -1.73 12.07 1.24
C ASN A 105 -0.31 11.52 1.07
N SER A 106 0.01 10.41 1.74
CA SER A 106 1.31 9.76 1.67
C SER A 106 1.63 9.30 0.25
N PHE A 107 0.65 8.74 -0.45
CA PHE A 107 0.81 8.34 -1.84
C PHE A 107 1.10 9.53 -2.76
N ASN A 108 0.33 10.62 -2.62
CA ASN A 108 0.54 11.84 -3.40
C ASN A 108 1.91 12.48 -3.13
N ALA A 109 2.33 12.53 -1.86
CA ALA A 109 3.66 13.02 -1.49
C ALA A 109 4.78 12.15 -2.09
N SER A 110 4.59 10.83 -2.15
CA SER A 110 5.54 9.93 -2.81
C SER A 110 5.67 10.22 -4.30
N LEU A 111 4.56 10.47 -5.00
CA LEU A 111 4.59 10.83 -6.42
C LEU A 111 5.29 12.17 -6.67
N GLU A 112 5.07 13.14 -5.78
CA GLU A 112 5.73 14.45 -5.87
C GLU A 112 7.24 14.35 -5.59
N LEU A 113 7.65 13.50 -4.66
CA LEU A 113 9.06 13.20 -4.42
C LEU A 113 9.71 12.56 -5.64
N ASP A 114 9.09 11.53 -6.24
CA ASP A 114 9.61 10.87 -7.43
C ASP A 114 9.82 11.88 -8.58
N LYS A 115 8.84 12.76 -8.81
CA LYS A 115 8.95 13.85 -9.79
C LYS A 115 10.09 14.80 -9.47
N SER A 116 10.23 15.18 -8.21
CA SER A 116 11.30 16.09 -7.77
C SER A 116 12.70 15.48 -7.95
N TYR A 117 12.82 14.15 -7.76
CA TYR A 117 14.07 13.43 -8.01
C TYR A 117 14.42 13.36 -9.51
N GLU A 118 13.42 13.17 -10.37
CA GLU A 118 13.62 13.22 -11.82
C GLU A 118 14.11 14.60 -12.27
N GLU A 119 13.45 15.67 -11.81
CA GLU A 119 13.84 17.05 -12.10
C GLU A 119 15.26 17.39 -11.58
N LEU A 120 15.64 16.84 -10.41
CA LEU A 120 16.97 17.02 -9.84
C LEU A 120 18.04 16.33 -10.70
N GLU A 121 17.78 15.11 -11.16
CA GLU A 121 18.72 14.37 -12.01
C GLU A 121 18.88 15.06 -13.37
N ASP A 122 17.80 15.56 -13.97
CA ASP A 122 17.86 16.36 -15.18
C ASP A 122 18.68 17.64 -15.00
N SER A 123 18.49 18.35 -13.90
CA SER A 123 19.27 19.54 -13.56
C SER A 123 20.76 19.23 -13.40
N LYS A 124 21.08 18.12 -12.72
CA LYS A 124 22.45 17.62 -12.55
C LYS A 124 23.10 17.26 -13.88
N ASN A 125 22.37 16.59 -14.78
CA ASN A 125 22.85 16.27 -16.12
C ASN A 125 23.15 17.54 -16.93
N ARG A 126 22.27 18.54 -16.88
CA ARG A 126 22.49 19.84 -17.52
C ARG A 126 23.72 20.57 -16.96
N LEU A 127 23.93 20.51 -15.65
CA LEU A 127 25.10 21.10 -15.01
C LEU A 127 26.39 20.41 -15.48
N ASN A 128 26.41 19.07 -15.53
CA ASN A 128 27.57 18.31 -16.00
C ASN A 128 27.95 18.70 -17.43
N VAL A 129 26.97 18.81 -18.33
CA VAL A 129 27.22 19.27 -19.71
C VAL A 129 27.85 20.66 -19.74
N ILE A 130 27.36 21.60 -18.91
CA ILE A 130 27.95 22.95 -18.83
C ILE A 130 29.39 22.89 -18.30
N MET A 131 29.66 22.05 -17.29
CA MET A 131 31.01 21.86 -16.76
C MET A 131 31.96 21.27 -17.81
N GLU A 132 31.53 20.25 -18.55
CA GLU A 132 32.31 19.65 -19.63
C GLU A 132 32.68 20.69 -20.70
N VAL A 133 31.71 21.51 -21.14
CA VAL A 133 31.97 22.59 -22.11
C VAL A 133 32.96 23.63 -21.56
N LEU A 134 32.86 23.99 -20.28
CA LEU A 134 33.80 24.91 -19.65
C LEU A 134 35.22 24.32 -19.57
N ASP A 135 35.34 23.04 -19.24
CA ASP A 135 36.62 22.33 -19.21
C ASP A 135 37.25 22.23 -20.61
N GLU A 136 36.45 22.00 -21.66
CA GLU A 136 36.90 22.05 -23.06
C GLU A 136 37.41 23.44 -23.45
N LEU A 137 36.73 24.51 -23.05
CA LEU A 137 37.16 25.89 -23.35
C LEU A 137 38.44 26.28 -22.61
N LEU A 138 38.61 25.82 -21.36
CA LEU A 138 39.80 26.10 -20.56
C LEU A 138 41.01 25.29 -21.04
N ASN A 139 40.81 24.02 -21.39
CA ASN A 139 41.89 23.11 -21.81
C ASN A 139 42.18 23.16 -23.32
N GLY A 140 41.21 23.53 -24.15
CA GLY A 140 41.37 23.69 -25.60
C GLY A 140 42.04 25.00 -26.03
N GLY A 141 42.39 25.87 -25.08
CA GLY A 141 43.13 27.11 -25.31
C GLY A 141 44.65 26.98 -25.32
N GLU A 142 45.20 25.79 -25.09
CA GLU A 142 46.65 25.56 -24.89
C GLU A 142 47.36 24.88 -26.07
N GLU A 143 46.82 24.96 -27.29
CA GLU A 143 47.49 24.42 -28.49
C GLU A 143 47.58 25.45 -29.63
N VAL A 144 48.22 26.61 -29.39
CA VAL A 144 48.96 27.36 -30.43
C VAL A 144 50.13 28.11 -29.78
N VAL A 145 51.14 27.38 -29.33
CA VAL A 145 52.50 27.93 -29.18
C VAL A 145 53.49 26.93 -29.79
N GLU A 146 53.50 26.82 -31.11
CA GLU A 146 54.68 26.33 -31.82
C GLU A 146 55.14 27.35 -32.88
N GLU A 147 56.30 27.92 -32.56
CA GLU A 147 57.40 28.24 -33.46
C GLU A 147 57.11 29.13 -34.69
N VAL A 148 57.35 30.44 -34.52
CA VAL A 148 57.92 31.25 -35.61
C VAL A 148 59.31 31.73 -35.20
N ASN A 149 60.26 30.82 -35.43
CA ASN A 149 61.61 31.04 -35.93
C ASN A 149 62.47 32.12 -35.24
N ASN A 150 63.43 31.62 -34.46
CA ASN A 150 64.78 32.15 -34.43
C ASN A 150 65.26 32.45 -35.86
N SER A 151 65.71 33.69 -36.13
CA SER A 151 66.72 33.91 -37.16
C SER A 151 67.69 35.00 -36.69
N PRO A 152 69.01 34.78 -36.85
CA PRO A 152 70.05 35.59 -36.24
C PRO A 152 70.49 36.77 -37.13
N ASP A 153 71.07 37.78 -36.47
CA ASP A 153 72.07 38.76 -36.92
C ASP A 153 71.90 39.50 -38.27
N LYS A 154 72.12 40.82 -38.23
CA LYS A 154 73.37 41.41 -38.76
C LYS A 154 73.56 42.89 -38.38
N GLU A 155 74.84 43.18 -38.17
CA GLU A 155 75.57 44.42 -37.81
C GLU A 155 75.01 45.77 -38.29
#